data_AF-A0A255IG95-F1
#
_entry.id   AF-A0A255IG95-F1
#
_cell.length_a   1.000
_cell.length_b   1.000
_cell.length_c   1.000
_cell.angle_alpha   90.00
_cell.angle_beta   90.00
_cell.angle_gamma   90.00
#
_symmetry.space_group_name_H-M   'P 1'
#
loop_
_entity.id
_entity.type
_entity.pdbx_description
1 polymer ?
#
loop_
_entity_poly.entity_id
_entity_poly.type
_entity_poly.pdbx_seq_one_letter_code
_entity_poly.pdbx_strand_id
1 'polypeptide(L)'
;MENNLDSKEEKLKERLESLKELEQEILKKEKTLKEKEKSKKQVLLRLSPGLWNELAAWAEDDFRSINGQIEYLLAECVKNRKK
;
A
#
# COMPACT_ATOMS: atom_id res chain seq x y z
N MET A 1 47.73 -13.81 7.58
CA MET A 1 46.47 -13.31 8.17
C MET A 1 45.69 -12.39 7.21
N GLU A 2 46.31 -11.89 6.13
CA GLU A 2 45.67 -11.01 5.13
C GLU A 2 44.53 -11.66 4.32
N ASN A 3 44.68 -12.92 3.86
CA ASN A 3 43.67 -13.58 3.01
C ASN A 3 42.24 -13.69 3.59
N ASN A 4 42.07 -13.57 4.90
CA ASN A 4 40.75 -13.61 5.55
C ASN A 4 40.06 -12.23 5.53
N LEU A 5 40.85 -11.15 5.56
CA LEU A 5 40.36 -9.77 5.54
C LEU A 5 39.85 -9.41 4.14
N ASP A 6 40.60 -9.76 3.10
CA ASP A 6 40.23 -9.47 1.71
C ASP A 6 38.94 -10.19 1.30
N SER A 7 38.81 -11.47 1.67
CA SER A 7 37.57 -12.24 1.42
C SER A 7 36.36 -11.69 2.18
N LYS A 8 36.57 -11.14 3.38
CA LYS A 8 35.50 -10.46 4.13
C LYS A 8 35.12 -9.14 3.46
N GLU A 9 36.08 -8.38 2.97
CA GLU A 9 35.84 -7.12 2.28
C GLU A 9 35.07 -7.34 0.97
N GLU A 10 35.41 -8.39 0.22
CA GLU A 10 34.71 -8.77 -1.00
C GLU A 10 33.24 -9.17 -0.73
N LYS A 11 33.02 -10.01 0.28
CA LYS A 11 31.65 -10.36 0.73
C LYS A 11 30.85 -9.16 1.22
N LEU A 12 31.50 -8.20 1.88
CA LEU A 12 30.85 -6.97 2.31
C LEU A 12 30.48 -6.09 1.12
N LYS A 13 31.31 -6.02 0.07
CA LYS A 13 31.00 -5.30 -1.18
C LYS A 13 29.82 -5.94 -1.91
N GLU A 14 29.81 -7.27 -2.05
CA GLU A 14 28.67 -8.00 -2.63
C GLU A 14 27.39 -7.75 -1.84
N ARG A 15 27.45 -7.86 -0.51
CA ARG A 15 26.30 -7.61 0.36
C ARG A 15 25.79 -6.17 0.24
N LEU A 16 26.70 -5.20 0.16
CA LEU A 16 26.36 -3.79 -0.02
C LEU A 16 25.66 -3.57 -1.37
N GLU A 17 26.12 -4.23 -2.43
CA GLU A 17 25.49 -4.13 -3.74
C GLU A 17 24.07 -4.73 -3.73
N SER A 18 23.89 -5.92 -3.13
CA SER A 18 22.55 -6.50 -2.96
C SER A 18 21.61 -5.59 -2.15
N LEU A 19 22.12 -4.91 -1.12
CA LEU A 19 21.32 -3.97 -0.34
C LEU A 19 20.89 -2.75 -1.15
N LYS A 20 21.79 -2.20 -1.99
CA LYS A 20 21.47 -1.09 -2.89
C LYS A 20 20.40 -1.49 -3.90
N GLU A 21 20.49 -2.67 -4.49
CA GLU A 21 19.49 -3.16 -5.45
C GLU A 21 18.11 -3.29 -4.79
N LEU A 22 18.05 -3.86 -3.58
CA LEU A 22 16.81 -3.95 -2.79
C LEU A 22 16.24 -2.57 -2.47
N GLU A 23 17.09 -1.61 -2.07
CA GLU A 23 16.67 -0.24 -1.81
C GLU A 23 16.07 0.42 -3.07
N GLN A 24 16.71 0.26 -4.23
CA GLN A 24 16.19 0.79 -5.50
C GLN A 24 14.84 0.14 -5.88
N GLU A 25 14.69 -1.17 -5.64
CA GLU A 25 13.42 -1.85 -5.88
C GLU A 25 12.31 -1.32 -4.97
N ILE A 26 12.59 -1.12 -3.67
CA ILE A 26 11.66 -0.56 -2.70
C ILE A 26 11.25 0.85 -3.12
N LEU A 27 12.20 1.72 -3.45
CA LEU A 27 11.94 3.09 -3.90
C LEU A 27 11.06 3.12 -5.16
N LYS A 28 11.32 2.22 -6.11
CA LYS A 28 10.50 2.09 -7.32
C LYS A 28 9.07 1.66 -6.98
N LYS A 29 8.90 0.65 -6.11
CA LYS A 29 7.57 0.20 -5.66
C LYS A 29 6.80 1.32 -4.97
N GLU A 30 7.43 2.04 -4.04
CA GLU A 30 6.80 3.17 -3.35
C GLU A 30 6.39 4.28 -4.32
N LYS A 31 7.23 4.62 -5.29
CA LYS A 31 6.90 5.62 -6.32
C LYS A 31 5.67 5.20 -7.12
N THR A 32 5.63 3.96 -7.59
CA THR A 32 4.48 3.43 -8.35
C THR A 32 3.21 3.41 -7.49
N LEU A 33 3.29 3.05 -6.21
CA LEU A 33 2.14 3.08 -5.29
C LEU A 33 1.61 4.51 -5.11
N LYS A 34 2.50 5.49 -4.89
CA LYS A 34 2.13 6.90 -4.76
C LYS A 34 1.48 7.46 -6.03
N GLU A 35 1.98 7.09 -7.21
CA GLU A 35 1.39 7.48 -8.49
C GLU A 35 -0.02 6.88 -8.65
N LYS A 36 -0.20 5.60 -8.29
CA LYS A 36 -1.51 4.94 -8.29
C LYS A 36 -2.50 5.62 -7.36
N GLU A 37 -2.09 5.98 -6.15
CA GLU A 37 -2.93 6.73 -5.21
C GLU A 37 -3.31 8.12 -5.75
N LYS A 38 -2.36 8.87 -6.31
CA LYS A 38 -2.64 10.18 -6.92
C LYS A 38 -3.61 10.10 -8.10
N SER A 39 -3.63 8.98 -8.82
CA SER A 39 -4.57 8.77 -9.92
C SER A 39 -6.01 8.46 -9.47
N LYS A 40 -6.22 8.10 -8.19
CA LYS A 40 -7.58 7.89 -7.67
C LYS A 40 -8.33 9.22 -7.66
N LYS A 41 -9.53 9.24 -8.23
CA LYS A 41 -10.40 10.43 -8.19
C LYS A 41 -10.93 10.64 -6.77
N GLN A 42 -10.70 11.82 -6.20
CA GLN A 42 -11.30 12.22 -4.93
C GLN A 42 -12.69 12.77 -5.17
N VAL A 43 -13.66 12.33 -4.37
CA VAL A 43 -15.07 12.77 -4.44
C VAL A 43 -15.49 13.24 -3.07
N LEU A 44 -16.05 14.46 -2.99
CA LEU A 44 -16.69 14.94 -1.78
C LEU A 44 -18.06 14.27 -1.65
N LEU A 45 -18.23 13.46 -0.60
CA LEU A 45 -19.47 12.75 -0.34
C LEU A 45 -20.20 13.40 0.84
N ARG A 46 -21.50 13.64 0.68
CA ARG A 46 -22.36 14.11 1.77
C ARG A 46 -23.14 12.92 2.30
N LEU A 47 -22.94 12.61 3.58
CA LEU A 47 -23.62 11.52 4.28
C LEU A 47 -24.36 12.09 5.49
N SER A 48 -25.48 11.47 5.85
CA SER A 48 -26.08 11.74 7.16
C SER A 48 -25.16 11.21 8.27
N PRO A 49 -25.16 11.82 9.46
CA PRO A 49 -24.34 11.36 10.58
C PRO A 49 -24.61 9.89 10.95
N GLY A 50 -25.87 9.45 10.90
CA GLY A 50 -26.24 8.06 11.20
C GLY A 50 -25.60 7.07 10.24
N LEU A 51 -25.71 7.33 8.93
CA LEU A 51 -25.09 6.47 7.92
C LEU A 51 -23.56 6.44 8.05
N TRP A 52 -22.94 7.57 8.37
CA TRP A 52 -21.50 7.61 8.63
C TRP A 52 -21.10 6.71 9.80
N ASN A 53 -21.84 6.77 10.90
CA ASN A 53 -21.55 5.96 12.08
C ASN A 53 -21.73 4.46 11.82
N GLU A 54 -22.77 4.08 11.09
CA GLU A 54 -22.98 2.68 10.69
C GLU A 54 -21.86 2.16 9.79
N LEU A 55 -21.42 2.97 8.81
CA LEU A 55 -20.29 2.62 7.96
C LEU A 55 -18.97 2.54 8.74
N ALA A 56 -18.79 3.40 9.74
CA ALA A 56 -17.60 3.40 10.60
C ALA A 56 -17.53 2.14 11.47
N ALA A 57 -18.64 1.78 12.13
CA ALA A 57 -18.72 0.57 12.95
C ALA A 57 -18.47 -0.69 12.10
N TRP A 58 -19.09 -0.77 10.91
CA TRP A 58 -18.84 -1.89 10.01
C TRP A 58 -17.40 -1.95 9.51
N ALA A 59 -16.79 -0.80 9.20
CA ALA A 59 -15.37 -0.76 8.83
C ALA A 59 -14.48 -1.28 9.97
N GLU A 60 -14.78 -0.93 11.22
CA GLU A 60 -14.07 -1.40 12.42
C GLU A 60 -14.20 -2.92 12.60
N ASP A 61 -15.41 -3.46 12.49
CA ASP A 61 -15.67 -4.90 12.58
C ASP A 61 -14.88 -5.72 11.53
N ASP A 62 -14.71 -5.15 10.34
CA ASP A 62 -13.96 -5.76 9.23
C ASP A 62 -12.45 -5.40 9.22
N PHE A 63 -11.95 -4.67 10.22
CA PHE A 63 -10.58 -4.14 10.31
C PHE A 63 -10.14 -3.34 9.06
N ARG A 64 -11.05 -2.52 8.52
CA ARG A 64 -10.81 -1.65 7.36
C ARG A 64 -10.85 -0.18 7.76
N SER A 65 -10.22 0.66 6.93
CA SER A 65 -10.49 2.10 6.99
C SER A 65 -11.89 2.41 6.44
N ILE A 66 -12.49 3.50 6.90
CA ILE A 66 -13.80 3.93 6.40
C ILE A 66 -13.82 4.20 4.89
N ASN A 67 -12.75 4.76 4.34
CA ASN A 67 -12.62 4.96 2.90
C ASN A 67 -12.53 3.63 2.15
N GLY A 68 -11.81 2.65 2.72
CA GLY A 68 -11.76 1.29 2.18
C GLY A 68 -13.12 0.61 2.20
N GLN A 69 -13.90 0.80 3.28
CA GLN A 69 -15.25 0.29 3.38
C GLN A 69 -16.19 0.91 2.33
N ILE A 70 -16.15 2.23 2.16
CA ILE A 70 -16.93 2.93 1.13
C ILE A 70 -16.54 2.44 -0.28
N GLU A 71 -15.24 2.30 -0.56
CA GLU A 71 -14.76 1.78 -1.86
C GLU A 71 -15.27 0.35 -2.13
N TYR A 72 -15.22 -0.52 -1.13
CA TYR A 72 -15.74 -1.89 -1.21
C TYR A 72 -17.24 -1.92 -1.53
N LEU A 73 -18.05 -1.16 -0.78
CA LEU A 73 -19.50 -1.13 -0.97
C LEU A 73 -19.89 -0.59 -2.34
N LEU A 74 -19.22 0.48 -2.81
CA LEU A 74 -19.46 1.01 -4.15
C LEU A 74 -19.09 -0.02 -5.23
N ALA A 75 -17.98 -0.74 -5.08
CA ALA A 75 -17.56 -1.76 -6.02
C ALA A 75 -18.55 -2.94 -6.07
N GLU A 76 -18.99 -3.44 -4.91
CA GLU A 76 -19.99 -4.51 -4.83
C GLU A 76 -21.35 -4.09 -5.39
N CYS A 77 -21.80 -2.85 -5.12
CA CYS A 77 -23.02 -2.29 -5.73
C CYS A 77 -22.95 -2.27 -7.26
N VAL A 78 -21.82 -1.81 -7.84
CA VAL A 78 -21.64 -1.80 -9.30
C VAL A 78 -21.59 -3.22 -9.88
N LYS A 79 -20.89 -4.14 -9.20
CA LYS A 79 -20.79 -5.54 -9.60
C LYS A 79 -22.16 -6.23 -9.58
N ASN A 80 -22.95 -6.00 -8.53
CA ASN A 80 -24.31 -6.55 -8.41
C ASN A 80 -25.25 -5.97 -9.46
N ARG A 81 -25.12 -4.70 -9.85
CA ARG A 81 -25.90 -4.09 -10.94
C ARG A 81 -25.57 -4.68 -12.33
N LYS A 82 -24.34 -5.17 -12.53
CA LYS A 82 -23.89 -5.73 -13.82
C LYS A 82 -24.27 -7.21 -14.01
N LYS A 83 -24.67 -7.89 -12.94
CA LYS A 83 -25.25 -9.23 -13.00
C LYS A 83 -26.68 -9.14 -13.49
#